data_AF-L9XZC0-F1
#
_entry.id   AF-L9XZC0-F1
#
_cell.length_a   1.000
_cell.length_b   1.000
_cell.length_c   1.000
_cell.angle_alpha   90.00
_cell.angle_beta   90.00
_cell.angle_gamma   90.00
#
_symmetry.space_group_name_H-M   'P 1'
#
loop_
_entity.id
_entity.type
_entity.pdbx_description
1 polymer ?
#
loop_
_entity_poly.entity_id
_entity_poly.type
_entity_poly.pdbx_seq_one_letter_code
_entity_poly.pdbx_strand_id
1 'polypeptide(L)'
;MDDARKRVDQVESLDDTNPDLYEALQSLTVAIEDVTFEGRRIETESRTFERTVIQIHGDGDTGFGEDVTPSIEAHKRLRKDGLALPTGAQTLRSFISALDTDSVLSEQTALRANGNHLRWAIESAALDLALKQSRQTLATVLDRTSEPMTFIAGLQLGDPPQLLRCSIQTV
;
A
#
# COMPACT_ATOMS: atom_id res chain seq x y z
N MET A 1 33.64 -38.54 -23.83
CA MET A 1 32.29 -38.75 -23.25
C MET A 1 32.40 -38.26 -21.82
N ASP A 2 32.43 -36.94 -21.76
CA ASP A 2 32.88 -36.09 -20.67
C ASP A 2 31.87 -34.94 -20.64
N ASP A 3 31.77 -34.26 -19.51
CA ASP A 3 31.12 -32.94 -19.42
C ASP A 3 29.60 -32.87 -19.14
N ALA A 4 29.11 -33.57 -18.10
CA ALA A 4 27.77 -33.27 -17.54
C ALA A 4 27.71 -33.29 -16.01
N ARG A 5 28.84 -33.06 -15.33
CA ARG A 5 28.92 -33.10 -13.86
C ARG A 5 29.73 -31.94 -13.29
N LYS A 6 29.39 -30.72 -13.68
CA LYS A 6 29.79 -29.48 -12.98
C LYS A 6 29.01 -28.29 -13.56
N ARG A 7 27.83 -28.00 -13.00
CA ARG A 7 27.18 -26.67 -13.04
C ARG A 7 26.10 -26.64 -11.95
N VAL A 8 26.54 -26.77 -10.72
CA VAL A 8 25.77 -26.35 -9.54
C VAL A 8 26.75 -25.50 -8.74
N ASP A 9 27.07 -24.33 -9.29
CA ASP A 9 27.76 -23.24 -8.60
C ASP A 9 27.63 -22.04 -9.52
N GLN A 10 26.64 -21.20 -9.19
CA GLN A 10 26.49 -19.77 -9.48
C GLN A 10 25.00 -19.45 -9.34
N VAL A 11 24.52 -19.49 -8.09
CA VAL A 11 23.50 -18.52 -7.72
C VAL A 11 24.30 -17.23 -7.56
N GLU A 12 24.31 -16.39 -8.61
CA GLU A 12 24.83 -15.03 -8.48
C GLU A 12 24.11 -14.39 -7.29
N SER A 13 24.87 -14.01 -6.27
CA SER A 13 24.37 -13.25 -5.14
C SER A 13 23.81 -11.93 -5.69
N LEU A 14 22.51 -11.74 -5.58
CA LEU A 14 21.80 -10.52 -5.99
C LEU A 14 22.11 -9.30 -5.08
N ASP A 15 23.20 -9.35 -4.31
CA ASP A 15 23.27 -8.73 -2.98
C ASP A 15 24.37 -7.68 -2.77
N ASP A 16 24.91 -7.04 -3.82
CA ASP A 16 25.98 -6.05 -3.61
C ASP A 16 25.87 -4.73 -4.39
N THR A 17 24.78 -4.49 -5.14
CA THR A 17 24.60 -3.23 -5.90
C THR A 17 23.20 -2.63 -5.88
N ASN A 18 22.21 -3.28 -5.24
CA ASN A 18 20.91 -2.65 -5.07
C ASN A 18 20.86 -2.04 -3.67
N PRO A 19 20.90 -0.70 -3.52
CA PRO A 19 20.67 -0.09 -2.21
C PRO A 19 19.34 -0.63 -1.68
N ASP A 20 19.29 -0.93 -0.39
CA ASP A 20 18.07 -1.36 0.25
C ASP A 20 17.01 -0.25 0.07
N LEU A 21 16.09 -0.49 -0.87
CA LEU A 21 15.07 0.48 -1.28
C LEU A 21 14.17 0.82 -0.10
N TYR A 22 13.98 -0.12 0.81
CA TYR A 22 13.20 0.10 2.01
C TYR A 22 13.97 0.97 3.02
N GLU A 23 15.29 0.79 3.15
CA GLU A 23 16.15 1.67 3.95
C GLU A 23 16.06 3.13 3.54
N ALA A 24 16.04 3.41 2.23
CA ALA A 24 15.90 4.77 1.72
C ALA A 24 14.59 5.43 2.20
N LEU A 25 13.47 4.69 2.16
CA LEU A 25 12.14 5.21 2.51
C LEU A 25 11.94 5.36 4.02
N GLN A 26 12.39 4.38 4.81
CA GLN A 26 12.11 4.36 6.24
C GLN A 26 12.86 5.44 7.03
N SER A 27 13.91 6.03 6.42
CA SER A 27 14.68 7.15 6.96
C SER A 27 13.96 8.50 6.84
N LEU A 28 12.92 8.61 6.00
CA LEU A 28 12.15 9.84 5.82
C LEU A 28 11.50 10.27 7.14
N THR A 29 11.51 11.57 7.39
CA THR A 29 10.80 12.17 8.52
C THR A 29 9.35 12.46 8.15
N VAL A 30 8.44 12.23 9.10
CA VAL A 30 7.03 12.55 8.97
C VAL A 30 6.54 13.23 10.23
N ALA A 31 5.83 14.34 10.07
CA ALA A 31 5.10 15.01 11.14
C ALA A 31 3.61 14.70 10.99
N ILE A 32 3.03 13.98 11.97
CA ILE A 32 1.63 13.57 11.98
C ILE A 32 0.87 14.35 13.05
N GLU A 33 -0.23 14.98 12.66
CA GLU A 33 -1.10 15.76 13.54
C GLU A 33 -2.44 15.06 13.77
N ASP A 34 -3.03 14.52 12.70
CA ASP A 34 -4.36 13.91 12.75
C ASP A 34 -4.56 12.87 11.62
N VAL A 35 -5.63 12.08 11.74
CA VAL A 35 -6.04 11.10 10.73
C VAL A 35 -7.55 11.14 10.51
N THR A 36 -7.96 11.11 9.24
CA THR A 36 -9.37 11.02 8.86
C THR A 36 -9.63 9.86 7.90
N PHE A 37 -10.89 9.42 7.83
CA PHE A 37 -11.31 8.22 7.11
C PHE A 37 -12.47 8.54 6.17
N GLU A 38 -12.20 8.53 4.86
CA GLU A 38 -13.19 8.89 3.84
C GLU A 38 -13.72 7.65 3.10
N GLY A 39 -15.04 7.51 3.03
CA GLY A 39 -15.68 6.40 2.32
C GLY A 39 -15.64 6.56 0.80
N ARG A 40 -15.36 5.46 0.11
CA ARG A 40 -15.53 5.33 -1.34
C ARG A 40 -16.33 4.07 -1.65
N ARG A 41 -17.26 4.20 -2.59
CA ARG A 41 -18.13 3.11 -3.01
C ARG A 41 -18.22 3.06 -4.53
N ILE A 42 -18.08 1.86 -5.07
CA ILE A 42 -18.40 1.54 -6.45
C ILE A 42 -19.41 0.40 -6.43
N GLU A 43 -20.53 0.60 -7.10
CA GLU A 43 -21.52 -0.45 -7.33
C GLU A 43 -21.45 -0.86 -8.81
N THR A 44 -21.24 -2.15 -9.03
CA THR A 44 -21.28 -2.79 -10.36
C THR A 44 -22.46 -3.74 -10.39
N GLU A 45 -22.83 -4.23 -11.57
CA GLU A 45 -23.95 -5.17 -11.74
C GLU A 45 -23.80 -6.44 -10.88
N SER A 46 -22.55 -6.89 -10.64
CA SER A 46 -22.27 -8.15 -9.95
C SER A 46 -21.62 -7.98 -8.57
N ARG A 47 -21.17 -6.78 -8.20
CA ARG A 47 -20.40 -6.56 -6.97
C ARG A 47 -20.44 -5.12 -6.47
N THR A 48 -20.47 -4.97 -5.15
CA THR A 48 -20.19 -3.70 -4.47
C THR A 48 -18.76 -3.71 -3.94
N PHE A 49 -18.02 -2.64 -4.22
CA PHE A 49 -16.72 -2.35 -3.64
C PHE A 49 -16.89 -1.20 -2.65
N GLU A 50 -16.66 -1.49 -1.38
CA GLU A 50 -16.55 -0.48 -0.33
C GLU A 50 -15.06 -0.33 -0.01
N ARG A 51 -14.58 0.91 0.05
CA ARG A 51 -13.17 1.25 0.32
C ARG A 51 -13.12 2.42 1.29
N THR A 52 -12.01 2.56 1.99
CA THR A 52 -11.76 3.72 2.86
C THR A 52 -10.43 4.34 2.48
N VAL A 53 -10.45 5.61 2.10
CA VAL A 53 -9.25 6.42 1.95
C VAL A 53 -8.87 6.94 3.34
N ILE A 54 -7.69 6.56 3.79
CA ILE A 54 -7.07 7.05 5.02
C ILE A 54 -6.27 8.29 4.66
N GLN A 55 -6.58 9.40 5.32
CA GLN A 55 -5.88 10.66 5.14
C GLN A 55 -5.10 10.95 6.42
N ILE A 56 -3.79 11.02 6.34
CA ILE A 56 -2.93 11.43 7.46
C ILE A 56 -2.48 12.87 7.20
N HIS A 57 -2.72 13.74 8.17
CA HIS A 57 -2.49 15.17 8.07
C HIS A 57 -1.30 15.59 8.92
N GLY A 58 -0.52 16.56 8.45
CA GLY A 58 0.48 17.24 9.25
C GLY A 58 1.38 18.17 8.44
N ASP A 59 1.89 19.22 9.08
CA ASP A 59 2.75 20.24 8.46
C ASP A 59 2.14 20.86 7.18
N GLY A 60 0.81 21.02 7.16
CA GLY A 60 0.07 21.60 6.04
C GLY A 60 -0.09 20.70 4.81
N ASP A 61 0.48 19.49 4.82
CA ASP A 61 0.31 18.49 3.76
C ASP A 61 -0.65 17.36 4.21
N THR A 62 -1.09 16.53 3.27
CA THR A 62 -1.94 15.35 3.54
C THR A 62 -1.48 14.17 2.70
N GLY A 63 -1.19 13.05 3.34
CA GLY A 63 -0.87 11.78 2.72
C GLY A 63 -2.08 10.86 2.63
N PHE A 64 -2.13 10.02 1.59
CA PHE A 64 -3.27 9.18 1.28
C PHE A 64 -2.88 7.70 1.13
N GLY A 65 -3.73 6.82 1.66
CA GLY A 65 -3.68 5.39 1.41
C GLY A 65 -5.09 4.81 1.35
N GLU A 66 -5.27 3.69 0.65
CA GLU A 66 -6.60 3.10 0.44
C GLU A 66 -6.68 1.70 1.06
N ASP A 67 -7.58 1.54 2.03
CA ASP A 67 -7.98 0.23 2.53
C ASP A 67 -8.97 -0.38 1.53
N VAL A 68 -8.61 -1.57 1.06
CA VAL A 68 -9.37 -2.36 0.07
C VAL A 68 -9.87 -3.68 0.64
N THR A 69 -9.96 -3.79 1.98
CA THR A 69 -10.51 -4.94 2.68
C THR A 69 -11.86 -5.35 2.07
N PRO A 70 -12.08 -6.62 1.67
CA PRO A 70 -13.34 -7.01 1.03
C PRO A 70 -14.61 -6.80 1.88
N SER A 71 -14.47 -6.78 3.21
CA SER A 71 -15.59 -6.65 4.15
C SER A 71 -16.12 -5.22 4.21
N ILE A 72 -17.32 -5.00 3.67
CA ILE A 72 -18.07 -3.73 3.75
C ILE A 72 -18.26 -3.28 5.20
N GLU A 73 -18.58 -4.21 6.11
CA GLU A 73 -18.81 -3.89 7.52
C GLU A 73 -17.52 -3.44 8.23
N ALA A 74 -16.36 -3.94 7.82
CA ALA A 74 -15.07 -3.48 8.35
C ALA A 74 -14.80 -2.01 7.97
N HIS A 75 -15.16 -1.60 6.76
CA HIS A 75 -15.07 -0.20 6.31
C HIS A 75 -16.02 0.72 7.10
N LYS A 76 -17.27 0.30 7.27
CA LYS A 76 -18.25 1.06 8.07
C LYS A 76 -17.80 1.24 9.52
N ARG A 77 -17.29 0.16 10.14
CA ARG A 77 -16.76 0.18 11.50
C ARG A 77 -15.60 1.16 11.62
N LEU A 78 -14.61 1.06 10.74
CA LEU A 78 -13.44 1.97 10.75
C LEU A 78 -13.85 3.44 10.67
N ARG A 79 -14.77 3.80 9.77
CA ARG A 79 -15.19 5.20 9.63
C ARG A 79 -16.03 5.70 10.80
N LYS A 80 -16.74 4.79 11.47
CA LYS A 80 -17.57 5.13 12.64
C LYS A 80 -16.71 5.27 13.90
N ASP A 81 -15.87 4.29 14.15
CA ASP A 81 -15.13 4.16 15.40
C ASP A 81 -13.80 4.92 15.34
N GLY A 82 -13.30 5.18 14.13
CA GLY A 82 -11.98 5.77 13.90
C GLY A 82 -10.85 4.81 14.23
N LEU A 83 -9.64 5.31 14.13
CA LEU A 83 -8.43 4.65 14.58
C LEU A 83 -7.43 5.73 14.97
N ALA A 84 -6.97 5.72 16.23
CA ALA A 84 -5.91 6.60 16.67
C ALA A 84 -4.57 6.12 16.12
N LEU A 85 -3.74 7.05 15.65
CA LEU A 85 -2.39 6.77 15.17
C LEU A 85 -1.36 7.56 16.00
N PRO A 86 -0.11 7.09 16.07
CA PRO A 86 0.97 7.87 16.69
C PRO A 86 1.11 9.25 16.03
N THR A 87 1.07 10.31 16.84
CA THR A 87 1.25 11.72 16.40
C THR A 87 2.63 12.25 16.76
N GLY A 88 2.99 13.40 16.18
CA GLY A 88 4.27 14.07 16.35
C GLY A 88 5.25 13.84 15.20
N ALA A 89 6.42 14.45 15.31
CA ALA A 89 7.52 14.32 14.36
C ALA A 89 8.37 13.09 14.69
N GLN A 90 8.55 12.21 13.71
CA GLN A 90 9.33 10.97 13.83
C GLN A 90 9.84 10.49 12.47
N THR A 91 10.64 9.44 12.46
CA THR A 91 10.98 8.75 11.19
C THR A 91 9.83 7.82 10.79
N LEU A 92 9.71 7.55 9.48
CA LEU A 92 8.76 6.59 8.97
C LEU A 92 8.98 5.20 9.59
N ARG A 93 10.26 4.80 9.81
CA ARG A 93 10.60 3.59 10.58
C ARG A 93 9.95 3.57 11.95
N SER A 94 10.14 4.63 12.74
CA SER A 94 9.59 4.72 14.09
C SER A 94 8.07 4.67 14.10
N PHE A 95 7.42 5.35 13.16
CA PHE A 95 5.98 5.30 12.99
C PHE A 95 5.50 3.86 12.71
N ILE A 96 6.09 3.19 11.71
CA ILE A 96 5.74 1.81 11.33
C ILE A 96 5.95 0.85 12.50
N SER A 97 7.09 0.94 13.20
CA SER A 97 7.36 0.09 14.37
C SER A 97 6.36 0.33 15.51
N ALA A 98 5.90 1.57 15.71
CA ALA A 98 4.88 1.86 16.72
C ALA A 98 3.54 1.18 16.41
N LEU A 99 3.20 1.02 15.12
CA LEU A 99 2.00 0.28 14.69
C LEU A 99 2.04 -1.21 15.06
N ASP A 100 3.23 -1.82 15.22
CA ASP A 100 3.37 -3.21 15.66
C ASP A 100 3.08 -3.40 17.15
N THR A 101 3.28 -2.33 17.93
CA THR A 101 3.07 -2.33 19.38
C THR A 101 1.64 -1.99 19.79
N ASP A 102 0.85 -1.47 18.86
CA ASP A 102 -0.54 -1.09 19.09
C ASP A 102 -1.47 -2.33 19.02
N SER A 103 -1.97 -2.74 20.18
CA SER A 103 -2.83 -3.92 20.31
C SER A 103 -4.18 -3.74 19.61
N VAL A 104 -4.72 -2.51 19.55
CA VAL A 104 -6.00 -2.20 18.91
C VAL A 104 -5.85 -2.30 17.40
N LEU A 105 -4.78 -1.75 16.84
CA LEU A 105 -4.49 -1.86 15.42
C LEU A 105 -4.21 -3.30 15.00
N SER A 106 -3.47 -4.04 15.81
CA SER A 106 -3.20 -5.47 15.59
C SER A 106 -4.50 -6.28 15.56
N GLU A 107 -5.39 -6.05 16.52
CA GLU A 107 -6.72 -6.67 16.56
C GLU A 107 -7.57 -6.28 15.34
N GLN A 108 -7.66 -4.99 15.02
CA GLN A 108 -8.44 -4.53 13.86
C GLN A 108 -7.92 -5.08 12.53
N THR A 109 -6.62 -5.27 12.40
CA THR A 109 -6.01 -5.86 11.20
C THR A 109 -6.32 -7.36 11.13
N ALA A 110 -6.18 -8.08 12.25
CA ALA A 110 -6.47 -9.52 12.32
C ALA A 110 -7.96 -9.85 12.04
N LEU A 111 -8.88 -8.96 12.40
CA LEU A 111 -10.32 -9.10 12.14
C LEU A 111 -10.70 -8.92 10.65
N ARG A 112 -9.76 -8.49 9.80
CA ARG A 112 -9.99 -8.28 8.37
C ARG A 112 -9.51 -9.50 7.60
N ALA A 113 -10.40 -10.09 6.80
CA ALA A 113 -10.18 -11.33 6.06
C ALA A 113 -8.78 -11.38 5.41
N ASN A 114 -7.96 -12.36 5.81
CA ASN A 114 -6.63 -12.72 5.31
C ASN A 114 -5.92 -11.62 4.48
N GLY A 115 -5.53 -10.52 5.11
CA GLY A 115 -4.71 -9.50 4.45
C GLY A 115 -4.50 -8.25 5.29
N ASN A 116 -3.29 -7.71 5.25
CA ASN A 116 -2.86 -6.51 5.97
C ASN A 116 -3.31 -5.21 5.27
N HIS A 117 -4.47 -5.19 4.60
CA HIS A 117 -4.91 -4.06 3.77
C HIS A 117 -5.02 -2.75 4.55
N LEU A 118 -5.61 -2.79 5.76
CA LEU A 118 -5.69 -1.62 6.63
C LEU A 118 -4.30 -1.11 7.01
N ARG A 119 -3.40 -2.01 7.39
CA ARG A 119 -2.02 -1.67 7.76
C ARG A 119 -1.29 -1.03 6.57
N TRP A 120 -1.36 -1.62 5.39
CA TRP A 120 -0.73 -1.06 4.19
C TRP A 120 -1.33 0.28 3.78
N ALA A 121 -2.64 0.49 3.97
CA ALA A 121 -3.26 1.78 3.73
C ALA A 121 -2.71 2.86 4.67
N ILE A 122 -2.51 2.55 5.95
CA ILE A 122 -1.92 3.48 6.93
C ILE A 122 -0.45 3.77 6.58
N GLU A 123 0.34 2.73 6.30
CA GLU A 123 1.76 2.87 5.93
C GLU A 123 1.93 3.67 4.63
N SER A 124 1.06 3.44 3.64
CA SER A 124 1.04 4.19 2.38
C SER A 124 0.69 5.66 2.60
N ALA A 125 -0.30 5.95 3.45
CA ALA A 125 -0.68 7.31 3.79
C ALA A 125 0.46 8.06 4.51
N ALA A 126 1.17 7.38 5.41
CA ALA A 126 2.31 7.97 6.12
C ALA A 126 3.51 8.21 5.17
N LEU A 127 3.79 7.27 4.26
CA LEU A 127 4.84 7.44 3.25
C LEU A 127 4.50 8.60 2.29
N ASP A 128 3.28 8.67 1.79
CA ASP A 128 2.84 9.75 0.91
C ASP A 128 2.93 11.12 1.62
N LEU A 129 2.57 11.19 2.90
CA LEU A 129 2.76 12.41 3.70
C LEU A 129 4.24 12.78 3.83
N ALA A 130 5.11 11.82 4.15
CA ALA A 130 6.55 12.05 4.31
C ALA A 130 7.19 12.55 2.99
N LEU A 131 6.78 11.99 1.85
CA LEU A 131 7.22 12.43 0.52
C LEU A 131 6.77 13.88 0.23
N LYS A 132 5.52 14.22 0.56
CA LYS A 132 4.98 15.57 0.37
C LYS A 132 5.67 16.61 1.25
N GLN A 133 5.87 16.32 2.53
CA GLN A 133 6.56 17.20 3.48
C GLN A 133 8.02 17.42 3.08
N SER A 134 8.71 16.37 2.61
CA SER A 134 10.08 16.47 2.09
C SER A 134 10.19 17.07 0.70
N ARG A 135 9.06 17.32 0.01
CA ARG A 135 9.00 17.79 -1.39
C ARG A 135 9.74 16.86 -2.35
N GLN A 136 9.72 15.56 -2.09
CA GLN A 136 10.34 14.54 -2.93
C GLN A 136 9.31 13.63 -3.56
N THR A 137 9.64 13.07 -4.72
CA THR A 137 8.87 11.97 -5.29
C THR A 137 9.47 10.64 -4.83
N LEU A 138 8.68 9.56 -4.88
CA LEU A 138 9.18 8.21 -4.60
C LEU A 138 10.39 7.87 -5.49
N ALA A 139 10.33 8.24 -6.77
CA ALA A 139 11.41 8.01 -7.72
C ALA A 139 12.69 8.76 -7.31
N THR A 140 12.57 10.01 -6.85
CA THR A 140 13.68 10.81 -6.35
C THR A 140 14.33 10.20 -5.11
N VAL A 141 13.55 9.75 -4.14
CA VAL A 141 14.09 9.12 -2.91
C VAL A 141 14.83 7.82 -3.23
N LEU A 142 14.33 7.05 -4.20
CA LEU A 142 14.90 5.77 -4.60
C LEU A 142 16.03 5.88 -5.63
N ASP A 143 16.41 7.10 -6.05
CA ASP A 143 17.36 7.35 -7.15
C ASP A 143 16.99 6.57 -8.44
N ARG A 144 15.70 6.66 -8.82
CA ARG A 144 15.12 6.02 -10.00
C ARG A 144 14.47 7.03 -10.94
N THR A 145 14.39 6.66 -12.21
CA THR A 145 13.61 7.41 -13.21
C THR A 145 12.25 6.73 -13.39
N SER A 146 11.17 7.51 -13.37
CA SER A 146 9.83 7.00 -13.67
C SER A 146 9.67 6.77 -15.16
N GLU A 147 9.26 5.55 -15.54
CA GLU A 147 8.98 5.18 -16.92
C GLU A 147 7.49 4.85 -17.11
N PRO A 148 6.92 5.07 -18.31
CA PRO A 148 5.56 4.66 -18.61
C PRO A 148 5.34 3.16 -18.39
N MET A 149 4.22 2.79 -17.77
CA MET A 149 3.83 1.39 -17.55
C MET A 149 2.78 0.93 -18.55
N THR A 150 2.88 -0.34 -18.97
CA THR A 150 1.86 -1.00 -19.79
C THR A 150 0.90 -1.77 -18.89
N PHE A 151 -0.40 -1.47 -18.99
CA PHE A 151 -1.44 -2.14 -18.21
C PHE A 151 -2.14 -3.23 -19.02
N ILE A 152 -2.58 -4.29 -18.34
CA ILE A 152 -3.38 -5.37 -18.94
C ILE A 152 -4.75 -5.38 -18.24
N ALA A 153 -5.83 -5.48 -19.02
CA ALA A 153 -7.18 -5.63 -18.48
C ALA A 153 -7.44 -7.09 -18.09
N GLY A 154 -7.53 -7.37 -16.79
CA GLY A 154 -7.94 -8.67 -16.26
C GLY A 154 -9.45 -8.85 -16.36
N LEU A 155 -9.90 -9.76 -17.23
CA LEU A 155 -11.33 -10.07 -17.40
C LEU A 155 -11.75 -11.20 -16.48
N GLN A 156 -12.86 -11.03 -15.77
CA GLN A 156 -13.50 -12.13 -15.06
C GLN A 156 -14.28 -12.98 -16.08
N LEU A 157 -13.92 -14.26 -16.19
CA LEU A 157 -14.46 -15.14 -17.23
C LEU A 157 -15.82 -15.77 -16.87
N GLY A 158 -16.34 -15.55 -15.66
CA GLY A 158 -17.52 -16.26 -15.16
C GLY A 158 -17.25 -17.72 -14.81
N ASP A 159 -18.31 -18.47 -14.51
CA ASP A 159 -18.26 -19.91 -14.21
C ASP A 159 -19.42 -20.63 -14.95
N PRO A 160 -19.15 -21.49 -15.96
CA PRO A 160 -17.84 -21.84 -16.50
C PRO A 160 -17.19 -20.64 -17.23
N PRO A 161 -15.85 -20.61 -17.35
CA PRO A 161 -15.14 -19.48 -17.97
C PRO A 161 -15.49 -19.32 -19.45
N GLN A 162 -15.93 -18.11 -19.84
CA GLN A 162 -16.26 -17.70 -21.20
C GLN A 162 -15.51 -16.41 -21.57
N LEU A 163 -14.94 -16.38 -22.78
CA LEU A 163 -14.31 -15.17 -23.33
C LEU A 163 -15.40 -14.21 -23.82
N LEU A 164 -15.77 -13.23 -22.99
CA LEU A 164 -16.60 -12.11 -23.44
C LEU A 164 -15.75 -11.17 -24.31
N ARG A 165 -16.26 -10.79 -25.48
CA ARG A 165 -15.63 -9.73 -26.30
C ARG A 165 -15.74 -8.42 -25.55
N CYS A 166 -14.63 -7.94 -25.01
CA CYS A 166 -14.55 -6.63 -24.37
C CYS A 166 -14.10 -5.59 -25.40
N SER A 167 -14.90 -4.56 -25.63
CA SER A 167 -14.50 -3.37 -26.41
C SER A 167 -14.12 -2.26 -25.44
N ILE A 168 -12.83 -1.93 -25.38
CA ILE A 168 -12.34 -0.78 -24.61
C ILE A 168 -12.60 0.46 -25.47
N GLN A 169 -13.52 1.32 -25.06
CA GLN A 169 -13.66 2.66 -25.62
C GLN A 169 -12.75 3.61 -24.84
N THR A 170 -11.77 4.20 -25.52
CA THR A 170 -10.97 5.29 -24.98
C THR A 170 -11.79 6.58 -25.11
N VAL A 171 -11.95 7.30 -23.99
CA VAL A 171 -12.57 8.64 -23.96
C VAL A 171 -11.54 9.69 -24.36
#